data_AF-A0A7J7K698-F1
#
_entry.id   AF-A0A7J7K698-F1
#
_cell.length_a   1.000
_cell.length_b   1.000
_cell.length_c   1.000
_cell.angle_alpha   90.00
_cell.angle_beta   90.00
_cell.angle_gamma   90.00
#
_symmetry.space_group_name_H-M   'P 1'
#
loop_
_entity.id
_entity.type
_entity.pdbx_description
1 polymer ?
#
loop_
_entity_poly.entity_id
_entity_poly.type
_entity_poly.pdbx_seq_one_letter_code
_entity_poly.pdbx_strand_id
1 'polypeptide(L)'
;MPLFIVDSLLKKKLYKYFASHKYHKVSRSLYKFLAMEYTTFTIKAVILLVALLLARQEVSATQSWVSSLYQPGVDSIEIVRSALDGRSQLSYDCHKVLSQLLANHTDPDVLQYFDSWGRVGSGLAAGRSRYTGNYDECLNVKSPLLPQLETKYCTATINIPGSTPLKLGVCSPKQCSPEDLSQLYNISVKDTTVSVECQSQDYKLPPGSIVTLTVVGLVILIAVAATVCEGIFQILESRSESSGSDDSSSLSSMKNEFPLKYILCFSLYTNTLKTLSTSQPPGAIGCLNGIRVFLMTWVILIHSFIFNFMFISDYPQLQTDLMSQPATRVMLSLFLPIDSFFHLGGLLVTYHQLKSLAKTKPKVSSFFKSLPTLYLQRYIRLTPAYAFMILIWTSLMWYAWDGPYWIIPNPVRTMADTCVDKWYLNLLYVNNLFNPWFSCVGWSWYLANDMQYFLIAPFIVYAFYKSPKIGTAVCSGTILISTMASIGVSHQQGYPFVGEISAIYTL
;
A
#
# COMPACT_ATOMS: atom_id res chain seq x y z
N MET A 1 26.18 6.29 10.08
CA MET A 1 27.26 7.30 9.92
C MET A 1 26.91 8.50 9.01
N PRO A 2 26.10 8.39 7.92
CA PRO A 2 25.78 9.54 7.04
C PRO A 2 24.88 10.62 7.71
N LEU A 3 24.00 10.21 8.62
CA LEU A 3 23.05 11.12 9.30
C LEU A 3 23.74 12.17 10.18
N PHE A 4 24.86 11.84 10.83
CA PHE A 4 25.60 12.77 11.70
C PHE A 4 26.31 13.91 10.94
N ILE A 5 26.76 13.67 9.71
CA ILE A 5 27.43 14.69 8.88
C ILE A 5 26.41 15.63 8.26
N VAL A 6 25.28 15.09 7.78
CA VAL A 6 24.14 15.88 7.32
C VAL A 6 23.59 16.76 8.45
N ASP A 7 23.57 16.25 9.68
CA ASP A 7 23.13 16.93 10.90
C ASP A 7 23.98 18.16 11.30
N SER A 8 25.31 18.02 11.36
CA SER A 8 26.22 19.14 11.65
C SER A 8 26.08 20.29 10.65
N LEU A 9 25.89 19.95 9.37
CA LEU A 9 25.69 20.92 8.28
C LEU A 9 24.30 21.55 8.32
N LEU A 10 23.24 20.78 8.64
CA LEU A 10 21.88 21.30 8.83
C LEU A 10 21.83 22.31 9.97
N LYS A 11 22.47 21.98 11.10
CA LYS A 11 22.50 22.81 12.32
C LYS A 11 23.22 24.14 12.06
N LYS A 12 24.38 24.12 11.38
CA LYS A 12 25.10 25.33 10.96
C LYS A 12 24.31 26.17 9.94
N LYS A 13 23.63 25.54 8.96
CA LYS A 13 22.83 26.25 7.96
C LYS A 13 21.55 26.84 8.53
N LEU A 14 20.80 26.10 9.36
CA LEU A 14 19.60 26.58 10.03
C LEU A 14 19.94 27.72 10.99
N TYR A 15 21.02 27.60 11.77
CA TYR A 15 21.48 28.68 12.66
C TYR A 15 21.83 29.96 11.89
N LYS A 16 22.63 29.87 10.82
CA LYS A 16 22.96 31.03 9.97
C LYS A 16 21.72 31.62 9.29
N TYR A 17 20.82 30.78 8.79
CA TYR A 17 19.58 31.20 8.14
C TYR A 17 18.66 31.95 9.12
N PHE A 18 18.46 31.41 10.32
CA PHE A 18 17.60 31.98 11.35
C PHE A 18 18.21 33.20 12.08
N ALA A 19 19.54 33.33 12.12
CA ALA A 19 20.23 34.51 12.62
C ALA A 19 20.15 35.71 11.65
N SER A 20 19.94 35.45 10.35
CA SER A 20 19.89 36.50 9.31
C SER A 20 18.54 37.21 9.13
N HIS A 21 17.48 36.77 9.83
CA HIS A 21 16.13 37.31 9.66
C HIS A 21 15.63 38.10 10.88
N LYS A 22 14.93 39.21 10.61
CA LYS A 22 14.43 40.27 11.54
C LYS A 22 13.50 39.82 12.68
N TYR A 23 13.33 38.51 12.92
CA TYR A 23 12.42 37.91 13.90
C TYR A 23 13.17 37.15 15.01
N HIS A 24 14.09 37.84 15.68
CA HIS A 24 15.01 37.31 16.70
C HIS A 24 14.34 36.53 17.85
N LYS A 25 13.09 36.85 18.18
CA LYS A 25 12.32 36.20 19.26
C LYS A 25 11.69 34.87 18.81
N VAL A 26 11.22 34.78 17.57
CA VAL A 26 10.66 33.56 16.97
C VAL A 26 11.78 32.57 16.66
N SER A 27 12.94 33.06 16.21
CA SER A 27 14.09 32.22 15.86
C SER A 27 14.69 31.50 17.08
N ARG A 28 14.76 32.16 18.25
CA ARG A 28 15.20 31.54 19.51
C ARG A 28 14.25 30.45 20.02
N SER A 29 12.93 30.66 19.93
CA SER A 29 11.95 29.66 20.36
C SER A 29 11.93 28.45 19.43
N LEU A 30 12.01 28.67 18.10
CA LEU A 30 12.08 27.58 17.12
C LEU A 30 13.39 26.78 17.26
N TYR A 31 14.50 27.45 17.57
CA TYR A 31 15.79 26.81 17.85
C TYR A 31 15.75 25.94 19.12
N LYS A 32 15.13 26.43 20.20
CA LYS A 32 14.96 25.65 21.44
C LYS A 32 14.05 24.44 21.22
N PHE A 33 12.99 24.59 20.43
CA PHE A 33 12.10 23.50 20.05
C PHE A 33 12.85 22.41 19.25
N LEU A 34 13.56 22.81 18.19
CA LEU A 34 14.39 21.92 17.37
C LEU A 34 15.50 21.23 18.17
N ALA A 35 16.15 21.94 19.09
CA ALA A 35 17.23 21.36 19.92
C ALA A 35 16.72 20.34 20.95
N MET A 36 15.53 20.56 21.52
CA MET A 36 14.94 19.69 22.54
C MET A 36 14.41 18.38 21.93
N GLU A 37 13.75 18.44 20.76
CA GLU A 37 13.29 17.25 20.04
C GLU A 37 14.42 16.44 19.42
N TYR A 38 15.51 17.10 18.98
CA TYR A 38 16.71 16.45 18.43
C TYR A 38 17.36 15.47 19.41
N THR A 39 17.50 15.88 20.69
CA THR A 39 18.00 15.00 21.75
C THR A 39 17.11 13.78 21.94
N THR A 40 15.79 13.93 21.83
CA THR A 40 14.86 12.80 21.98
C THR A 40 14.93 11.84 20.81
N PHE A 41 15.04 12.34 19.57
CA PHE A 41 15.12 11.51 18.35
C PHE A 41 16.44 10.74 18.27
N THR A 42 17.58 11.38 18.53
CA THR A 42 18.88 10.70 18.56
C THR A 42 18.99 9.66 19.67
N ILE A 43 18.47 9.95 20.86
CA ILE A 43 18.40 8.97 21.95
C ILE A 43 17.51 7.78 21.56
N LYS A 44 16.32 8.01 20.98
CA LYS A 44 15.43 6.95 20.51
C LYS A 44 16.03 6.10 19.38
N ALA A 45 16.67 6.72 18.40
CA ALA A 45 17.31 6.02 17.28
C ALA A 45 18.50 5.15 17.75
N VAL A 46 19.29 5.64 18.71
CA VAL A 46 20.40 4.88 19.30
C VAL A 46 19.88 3.73 20.18
N ILE A 47 18.84 3.97 20.99
CA ILE A 47 18.21 2.91 21.81
C ILE A 47 17.60 1.83 20.91
N LEU A 48 16.93 2.20 19.81
CA LEU A 48 16.35 1.27 18.85
C LEU A 48 17.44 0.45 18.14
N LEU A 49 18.53 1.10 17.70
CA LEU A 49 19.69 0.41 17.11
C LEU A 49 20.33 -0.59 18.09
N VAL A 50 20.48 -0.20 19.35
CA VAL A 50 21.02 -1.08 20.40
C VAL A 50 20.04 -2.22 20.73
N ALA A 51 18.74 -1.95 20.82
CA ALA A 51 17.71 -2.97 21.06
C ALA A 51 17.60 -3.98 19.90
N LEU A 52 17.69 -3.52 18.65
CA LEU A 52 17.69 -4.37 17.46
C LEU A 52 18.96 -5.23 17.33
N LEU A 53 20.11 -4.72 17.80
CA LEU A 53 21.36 -5.48 17.86
C LEU A 53 21.37 -6.51 19.00
N LEU A 54 20.61 -6.29 20.08
CA LEU A 54 20.53 -7.18 21.24
C LEU A 54 19.37 -8.19 21.17
N ALA A 55 18.37 -7.98 20.31
CA ALA A 55 17.26 -8.91 20.13
C ALA A 55 17.72 -10.19 19.43
N ARG A 56 17.91 -11.26 20.20
CA ARG A 56 18.08 -12.64 19.72
C ARG A 56 16.77 -13.36 20.01
N GLN A 57 16.05 -13.77 18.97
CA GLN A 57 14.84 -14.59 19.11
C GLN A 57 15.15 -15.96 18.49
N GLU A 58 15.11 -16.99 19.32
CA GLU A 58 15.17 -18.39 18.87
C GLU A 58 13.74 -18.82 18.51
N VAL A 59 13.56 -19.28 17.28
CA VAL A 59 12.31 -19.88 16.81
C VAL A 59 12.63 -21.33 16.46
N SER A 60 12.10 -22.26 17.24
CA SER A 60 12.10 -23.68 16.91
C SER A 60 10.77 -24.04 16.27
N ALA A 61 10.82 -24.68 15.10
CA ALA A 61 9.66 -25.30 14.48
C ALA A 61 9.91 -26.81 14.37
N THR A 62 9.08 -27.60 15.05
CA THR A 62 9.03 -29.06 14.92
C THR A 62 7.86 -29.42 14.01
N GLN A 63 8.07 -30.31 13.03
CA GLN A 63 7.00 -30.83 12.17
C GLN A 63 7.10 -32.35 12.05
N SER A 64 6.10 -33.05 12.60
CA SER A 64 5.97 -34.51 12.69
C SER A 64 4.97 -35.13 11.69
N TRP A 65 4.38 -34.33 10.78
CA TRP A 65 3.29 -34.76 9.88
C TRP A 65 3.72 -34.98 8.41
N VAL A 66 4.99 -34.72 8.07
CA VAL A 66 5.52 -34.73 6.69
C VAL A 66 5.46 -36.13 6.04
N SER A 67 5.43 -37.21 6.82
CA SER A 67 5.41 -38.58 6.30
C SER A 67 4.12 -38.97 5.58
N SER A 68 2.97 -38.35 5.89
CA SER A 68 1.68 -38.68 5.25
C SER A 68 1.51 -38.09 3.84
N LEU A 69 2.31 -37.08 3.49
CA LEU A 69 2.26 -36.41 2.18
C LEU A 69 3.42 -36.80 1.25
N TYR A 70 4.35 -37.61 1.76
CA TYR A 70 5.50 -38.13 1.01
C TYR A 70 5.16 -39.39 0.19
N GLN A 71 3.86 -39.68 0.01
CA GLN A 71 3.43 -40.66 -0.99
C GLN A 71 3.79 -40.13 -2.39
N PRO A 72 4.25 -41.01 -3.29
CA PRO A 72 4.80 -40.60 -4.58
C PRO A 72 3.72 -39.88 -5.37
N GLY A 73 3.92 -38.58 -5.59
CA GLY A 73 3.20 -37.75 -6.56
C GLY A 73 1.68 -37.89 -6.54
N VAL A 74 0.99 -36.83 -6.09
CA VAL A 74 -0.40 -36.58 -6.48
C VAL A 74 -0.39 -36.35 -8.02
N ASP A 75 -0.32 -37.43 -8.78
CA ASP A 75 -0.30 -37.44 -10.23
C ASP A 75 -1.72 -37.14 -10.69
N SER A 76 -1.87 -36.06 -11.47
CA SER A 76 -3.17 -35.61 -11.98
C SER A 76 -3.87 -36.72 -12.77
N ILE A 77 -3.10 -37.61 -13.41
CA ILE A 77 -3.62 -38.77 -14.14
C ILE A 77 -4.20 -39.81 -13.17
N GLU A 78 -3.50 -40.12 -12.08
CA GLU A 78 -3.96 -41.11 -11.09
C GLU A 78 -5.16 -40.62 -10.28
N ILE A 79 -5.21 -39.32 -9.97
CA ILE A 79 -6.38 -38.70 -9.35
C ILE A 79 -7.61 -38.87 -10.23
N VAL A 80 -7.49 -38.54 -11.53
CA VAL A 80 -8.59 -38.67 -12.48
C VAL A 80 -8.99 -40.13 -12.67
N ARG A 81 -8.01 -41.05 -12.77
CA ARG A 81 -8.24 -42.50 -12.86
C ARG A 81 -9.01 -43.02 -11.64
N SER A 82 -8.54 -42.74 -10.42
CA SER A 82 -9.17 -43.13 -9.16
C SER A 82 -10.59 -42.58 -9.01
N ALA A 83 -10.83 -41.35 -9.46
CA ALA A 83 -12.16 -40.77 -9.41
C ALA A 83 -13.13 -41.39 -10.42
N LEU A 84 -12.66 -41.76 -11.62
CA LEU A 84 -13.48 -42.43 -12.64
C LEU A 84 -13.77 -43.89 -12.28
N ASP A 85 -12.82 -44.58 -11.63
CA ASP A 85 -12.96 -45.97 -11.17
C ASP A 85 -13.73 -46.07 -9.83
N GLY A 86 -13.75 -44.99 -9.04
CA GLY A 86 -14.39 -44.90 -7.72
C GLY A 86 -15.88 -44.57 -7.75
N ARG A 87 -16.56 -44.69 -6.60
CA ARG A 87 -17.96 -44.26 -6.39
C ARG A 87 -18.11 -42.73 -6.28
N SER A 88 -17.39 -41.95 -7.08
CA SER A 88 -17.54 -40.49 -7.11
C SER A 88 -18.88 -40.11 -7.75
N GLN A 89 -19.59 -39.11 -7.22
CA GLN A 89 -20.82 -38.58 -7.82
C GLN A 89 -20.50 -37.38 -8.72
N LEU A 90 -19.69 -37.61 -9.75
CA LEU A 90 -19.39 -36.60 -10.76
C LEU A 90 -20.62 -36.34 -11.63
N SER A 91 -20.80 -35.09 -12.04
CA SER A 91 -21.77 -34.75 -13.09
C SER A 91 -21.47 -35.51 -14.39
N TYR A 92 -22.53 -35.85 -15.14
CA TYR A 92 -22.42 -36.64 -16.38
C TYR A 92 -21.46 -35.99 -17.39
N ASP A 93 -21.56 -34.67 -17.57
CA ASP A 93 -20.74 -33.93 -18.52
C ASP A 93 -19.27 -33.89 -18.09
N CYS A 94 -19.01 -33.71 -16.79
CA CYS A 94 -17.65 -33.76 -16.24
C CYS A 94 -17.03 -35.15 -16.40
N HIS A 95 -17.77 -36.21 -16.07
CA HIS A 95 -17.31 -37.59 -16.21
C HIS A 95 -16.98 -37.94 -17.67
N LYS A 96 -17.83 -37.51 -18.61
CA LYS A 96 -17.61 -37.74 -20.05
C LYS A 96 -16.33 -37.07 -20.56
N VAL A 97 -16.07 -35.82 -20.19
CA VAL A 97 -14.85 -35.12 -20.66
C VAL A 97 -13.59 -35.68 -19.99
N LEU A 98 -13.64 -35.95 -18.67
CA LEU A 98 -12.50 -36.52 -17.96
C LEU A 98 -12.12 -37.93 -18.45
N SER A 99 -13.09 -38.76 -18.81
CA SER A 99 -12.82 -40.08 -19.41
C SER A 99 -12.17 -39.99 -20.79
N GLN A 100 -12.55 -39.02 -21.61
CA GLN A 100 -11.89 -38.75 -22.89
C GLN A 100 -10.45 -38.24 -22.71
N LEU A 101 -10.23 -37.34 -21.76
CA LEU A 101 -8.89 -36.85 -21.40
C LEU A 101 -8.00 -38.00 -20.90
N LEU A 102 -8.53 -38.87 -20.02
CA LEU A 102 -7.79 -40.02 -19.53
C LEU A 102 -7.50 -41.05 -20.63
N ALA A 103 -8.42 -41.28 -21.56
CA ALA A 103 -8.18 -42.20 -22.68
C ALA A 103 -7.02 -41.74 -23.58
N ASN A 104 -6.88 -40.42 -23.78
CA ASN A 104 -5.91 -39.81 -24.68
C ASN A 104 -4.69 -39.18 -23.96
N HIS A 105 -4.45 -39.51 -22.69
CA HIS A 105 -3.41 -38.87 -21.85
C HIS A 105 -1.96 -38.97 -22.38
N THR A 106 -1.69 -39.84 -23.37
CA THR A 106 -0.38 -40.00 -24.01
C THR A 106 -0.15 -39.03 -25.18
N ASP A 107 -1.22 -38.39 -25.68
CA ASP A 107 -1.11 -37.37 -26.71
C ASP A 107 -0.49 -36.09 -26.14
N PRO A 108 0.49 -35.44 -26.81
CA PRO A 108 1.18 -34.26 -26.28
C PRO A 108 0.26 -33.09 -25.93
N ASP A 109 -0.79 -32.86 -26.72
CA ASP A 109 -1.72 -31.74 -26.52
C ASP A 109 -2.67 -32.01 -25.34
N VAL A 110 -2.99 -33.29 -25.08
CA VAL A 110 -3.74 -33.72 -23.89
C VAL A 110 -2.85 -33.81 -22.66
N LEU A 111 -1.57 -34.18 -22.82
CA LEU A 111 -0.60 -34.21 -21.74
C LEU A 111 -0.39 -32.81 -21.16
N GLN A 112 -0.43 -31.77 -21.99
CA GLN A 112 -0.41 -30.37 -21.58
C GLN A 112 -1.46 -30.06 -20.50
N TYR A 113 -2.67 -30.63 -20.62
CA TYR A 113 -3.72 -30.48 -19.62
C TYR A 113 -3.29 -31.06 -18.27
N PHE A 114 -2.75 -32.27 -18.24
CA PHE A 114 -2.32 -32.93 -16.99
C PHE A 114 -1.03 -32.34 -16.41
N ASP A 115 -0.13 -31.85 -17.27
CA ASP A 115 1.15 -31.23 -16.87
C ASP A 115 0.96 -29.86 -16.24
N SER A 116 -0.08 -29.13 -16.67
CA SER A 116 -0.43 -27.84 -16.09
C SER A 116 -0.86 -27.87 -14.61
N TRP A 117 -1.17 -29.05 -14.06
CA TRP A 117 -1.60 -29.20 -12.66
C TRP A 117 -0.46 -28.95 -11.67
N GLY A 118 -0.81 -28.39 -10.51
CA GLY A 118 0.09 -28.22 -9.39
C GLY A 118 0.49 -29.55 -8.75
N ARG A 119 1.78 -29.87 -8.75
CA ARG A 119 2.33 -31.07 -8.10
C ARG A 119 3.00 -30.73 -6.79
N VAL A 120 2.76 -31.54 -5.76
CA VAL A 120 3.48 -31.43 -4.48
C VAL A 120 4.95 -31.80 -4.72
N GLY A 121 5.81 -30.80 -4.68
CA GLY A 121 7.25 -30.93 -4.88
C GLY A 121 8.06 -30.82 -3.59
N SER A 122 9.37 -30.60 -3.74
CA SER A 122 10.27 -30.34 -2.62
C SER A 122 9.90 -29.07 -1.84
N GLY A 123 10.24 -29.05 -0.56
CA GLY A 123 10.03 -27.89 0.34
C GLY A 123 8.88 -28.05 1.31
N LEU A 124 8.13 -29.16 1.28
CA LEU A 124 7.04 -29.43 2.22
C LEU A 124 7.50 -29.37 3.69
N ALA A 125 8.65 -29.97 4.01
CA ALA A 125 9.24 -29.93 5.36
C ALA A 125 9.73 -28.52 5.77
N ALA A 126 9.95 -27.62 4.80
CA ALA A 126 10.25 -26.21 5.05
C ALA A 126 8.97 -25.35 5.15
N GLY A 127 7.80 -26.00 5.15
CA GLY A 127 6.47 -25.38 5.24
C GLY A 127 5.86 -24.96 3.91
N ARG A 128 6.33 -25.50 2.77
CA ARG A 128 5.75 -25.20 1.46
C ARG A 128 4.35 -25.74 1.30
N SER A 129 3.40 -24.81 1.20
CA SER A 129 1.97 -25.09 1.19
C SER A 129 1.24 -24.65 -0.08
N ARG A 130 1.90 -24.02 -1.06
CA ARG A 130 1.27 -23.69 -2.35
C ARG A 130 2.05 -24.24 -3.54
N TYR A 131 1.30 -24.86 -4.45
CA TYR A 131 1.77 -25.46 -5.69
C TYR A 131 0.78 -25.11 -6.80
N THR A 132 1.03 -24.01 -7.49
CA THR A 132 0.08 -23.43 -8.45
C THR A 132 0.01 -24.15 -9.79
N GLY A 133 0.97 -25.00 -10.13
CA GLY A 133 1.07 -25.52 -11.49
C GLY A 133 1.30 -24.41 -12.52
N ASN A 134 1.06 -24.72 -13.79
CA ASN A 134 1.21 -23.76 -14.89
C ASN A 134 -0.15 -23.19 -15.30
N TYR A 135 -0.41 -21.97 -14.83
CA TYR A 135 -1.67 -21.26 -15.05
C TYR A 135 -1.95 -21.00 -16.53
N ASP A 136 -0.99 -20.43 -17.26
CA ASP A 136 -1.17 -20.05 -18.67
C ASP A 136 -1.31 -21.28 -19.56
N GLU A 137 -0.58 -22.35 -19.25
CA GLU A 137 -0.68 -23.62 -19.97
C GLU A 137 -2.06 -24.24 -19.79
N CYS A 138 -2.62 -24.22 -18.57
CA CYS A 138 -3.98 -24.70 -18.32
C CYS A 138 -5.01 -23.96 -19.17
N LEU A 139 -4.93 -22.63 -19.28
CA LEU A 139 -5.92 -21.84 -20.02
C LEU A 139 -5.80 -21.96 -21.54
N ASN A 140 -4.64 -22.40 -22.05
CA ASN A 140 -4.34 -22.47 -23.48
C ASN A 140 -4.27 -23.90 -24.03
N VAL A 141 -4.76 -24.89 -23.28
CA VAL A 141 -4.87 -26.28 -23.76
C VAL A 141 -5.75 -26.32 -25.01
N LYS A 142 -5.19 -26.82 -26.12
CA LYS A 142 -5.90 -27.04 -27.38
C LYS A 142 -5.48 -28.40 -27.93
N SER A 143 -6.44 -29.32 -28.08
CA SER A 143 -6.17 -30.63 -28.66
C SER A 143 -7.01 -30.84 -29.92
N PRO A 144 -6.40 -31.22 -31.06
CA PRO A 144 -7.13 -31.64 -32.26
C PRO A 144 -8.08 -32.82 -32.01
N LEU A 145 -7.78 -33.66 -31.02
CA LEU A 145 -8.60 -34.80 -30.61
C LEU A 145 -9.86 -34.38 -29.84
N LEU A 146 -9.79 -33.22 -29.16
CA LEU A 146 -10.87 -32.66 -28.34
C LEU A 146 -11.10 -31.18 -28.71
N PRO A 147 -11.62 -30.89 -29.91
CA PRO A 147 -11.73 -29.52 -30.42
C PRO A 147 -12.72 -28.63 -29.66
N GLN A 148 -13.61 -29.22 -28.85
CA GLN A 148 -14.55 -28.51 -27.97
C GLN A 148 -14.07 -28.41 -26.52
N LEU A 149 -12.84 -28.84 -26.23
CA LEU A 149 -12.28 -28.74 -24.89
C LEU A 149 -11.97 -27.28 -24.58
N GLU A 150 -12.71 -26.74 -23.63
CA GLU A 150 -12.38 -25.46 -22.99
C GLU A 150 -12.06 -25.72 -21.53
N THR A 151 -10.97 -25.14 -21.06
CA THR A 151 -10.46 -25.33 -19.70
C THR A 151 -10.62 -24.05 -18.86
N LYS A 152 -10.59 -24.24 -17.55
CA LYS A 152 -10.54 -23.19 -16.54
C LYS A 152 -9.57 -23.61 -15.44
N TYR A 153 -8.87 -22.62 -14.90
CA TYR A 153 -7.96 -22.84 -13.78
C TYR A 153 -8.71 -22.72 -12.45
N CYS A 154 -8.47 -23.67 -11.56
CA CYS A 154 -9.02 -23.72 -10.21
C CYS A 154 -7.92 -23.92 -9.17
N THR A 155 -8.19 -23.58 -7.92
CA THR A 155 -7.32 -23.89 -6.79
C THR A 155 -8.06 -24.77 -5.79
N ALA A 156 -7.53 -25.97 -5.54
CA ALA A 156 -7.96 -26.87 -4.49
C ALA A 156 -7.20 -26.57 -3.20
N THR A 157 -7.92 -26.23 -2.13
CA THR A 157 -7.39 -26.06 -0.77
C THR A 157 -7.72 -27.30 0.03
N ILE A 158 -6.68 -28.08 0.36
CA ILE A 158 -6.75 -29.31 1.15
C ILE A 158 -6.42 -28.94 2.59
N ASN A 159 -7.43 -28.98 3.45
CA ASN A 159 -7.25 -28.73 4.88
C ASN A 159 -6.89 -30.05 5.58
N ILE A 160 -5.68 -30.07 6.14
CA ILE A 160 -5.16 -31.20 6.90
C ILE A 160 -5.16 -30.78 8.39
N PRO A 161 -5.85 -31.51 9.27
CA PRO A 161 -5.92 -31.17 10.69
C PRO A 161 -4.53 -30.98 11.33
N GLY A 162 -4.33 -29.84 12.01
CA GLY A 162 -3.07 -29.54 12.71
C GLY A 162 -1.91 -29.06 11.83
N SER A 163 -2.17 -28.71 10.56
CA SER A 163 -1.14 -28.20 9.64
C SER A 163 -1.64 -27.03 8.77
N THR A 164 -0.72 -26.38 8.07
CA THR A 164 -1.06 -25.32 7.10
C THR A 164 -1.80 -25.91 5.90
N PRO A 165 -2.97 -25.37 5.50
CA PRO A 165 -3.72 -25.86 4.36
C PRO A 165 -2.87 -25.88 3.08
N LEU A 166 -2.90 -26.99 2.37
CA LEU A 166 -2.18 -27.18 1.11
C LEU A 166 -3.03 -26.64 -0.04
N LYS A 167 -2.48 -25.76 -0.88
CA LYS A 167 -3.16 -25.19 -2.05
C LYS A 167 -2.53 -25.72 -3.32
N LEU A 168 -3.33 -26.39 -4.14
CA LEU A 168 -2.94 -26.99 -5.41
C LEU A 168 -3.68 -26.29 -6.55
N GLY A 169 -2.96 -25.89 -7.60
CA GLY A 169 -3.54 -25.47 -8.87
C GLY A 169 -4.07 -26.68 -9.63
N VAL A 170 -5.28 -26.57 -10.17
CA VAL A 170 -6.01 -27.64 -10.84
C VAL A 170 -6.51 -27.12 -12.16
N CYS A 171 -6.11 -27.76 -13.25
CA CYS A 171 -6.72 -27.48 -14.54
C CYS A 171 -7.98 -28.30 -14.71
N SER A 172 -9.10 -27.67 -15.03
CA SER A 172 -10.39 -28.34 -15.10
C SER A 172 -11.12 -27.99 -16.40
N PRO A 173 -11.85 -28.92 -17.04
CA PRO A 173 -12.75 -28.58 -18.13
C PRO A 173 -13.85 -27.64 -17.63
N LYS A 174 -14.33 -26.74 -18.48
CA LYS A 174 -15.41 -25.80 -18.11
C LYS A 174 -16.68 -26.52 -17.65
N GLN A 175 -16.92 -27.73 -18.15
CA GLN A 175 -18.06 -28.60 -17.84
C GLN A 175 -18.07 -29.12 -16.39
N CYS A 176 -16.93 -29.19 -15.70
CA CYS A 176 -16.85 -29.67 -14.32
C CYS A 176 -17.16 -28.56 -13.31
N SER A 177 -18.02 -28.80 -12.32
CA SER A 177 -18.30 -27.82 -11.26
C SER A 177 -17.22 -27.82 -10.16
N PRO A 178 -17.10 -26.77 -9.34
CA PRO A 178 -16.22 -26.80 -8.16
C PRO A 178 -16.55 -27.95 -7.19
N GLU A 179 -17.82 -28.34 -7.10
CA GLU A 179 -18.28 -29.47 -6.30
C GLU A 179 -17.77 -30.80 -6.88
N ASP A 180 -17.85 -31.01 -8.19
CA ASP A 180 -17.28 -32.18 -8.87
C ASP A 180 -15.77 -32.32 -8.55
N LEU A 181 -15.03 -31.20 -8.62
CA LEU A 181 -13.60 -31.16 -8.32
C LEU A 181 -13.28 -31.41 -6.84
N SER A 182 -14.12 -30.94 -5.92
CA SER A 182 -13.94 -31.21 -4.49
C SER A 182 -14.07 -32.71 -4.17
N GLN A 183 -14.98 -33.40 -4.85
CA GLN A 183 -15.17 -34.84 -4.70
C GLN A 183 -13.98 -35.64 -5.24
N LEU A 184 -13.40 -35.19 -6.37
CA LEU A 184 -12.21 -35.78 -6.98
C LEU A 184 -11.05 -35.96 -5.97
N TYR A 185 -10.80 -34.92 -5.17
CA TYR A 185 -9.71 -34.90 -4.19
C TYR A 185 -10.06 -35.55 -2.86
N ASN A 186 -11.31 -35.45 -2.39
CA ASN A 186 -11.75 -36.12 -1.14
C ASN A 186 -11.57 -37.65 -1.20
N ILE A 187 -11.65 -38.24 -2.41
CA ILE A 187 -11.43 -39.69 -2.61
C ILE A 187 -9.93 -40.04 -2.54
N SER A 188 -9.09 -39.14 -3.04
CA SER A 188 -7.63 -39.35 -3.12
C SER A 188 -6.93 -39.15 -1.78
N VAL A 189 -7.48 -38.31 -0.89
CA VAL A 189 -6.87 -37.98 0.41
C VAL A 189 -7.86 -38.21 1.55
N LYS A 190 -7.73 -39.36 2.23
CA LYS A 190 -8.57 -39.71 3.39
C LYS A 190 -8.42 -38.71 4.54
N ASP A 191 -9.52 -38.46 5.27
CA ASP A 191 -9.59 -37.60 6.47
C ASP A 191 -9.20 -36.12 6.26
N THR A 192 -9.45 -35.58 5.06
CA THR A 192 -9.24 -34.15 4.75
C THR A 192 -10.50 -33.49 4.24
N THR A 193 -10.59 -32.16 4.39
CA THR A 193 -11.65 -31.36 3.75
C THR A 193 -11.05 -30.57 2.60
N VAL A 194 -11.63 -30.73 1.41
CA VAL A 194 -11.18 -30.04 0.21
C VAL A 194 -12.19 -28.99 -0.22
N SER A 195 -11.75 -27.75 -0.35
CA SER A 195 -12.53 -26.68 -0.99
C SER A 195 -11.88 -26.28 -2.31
N VAL A 196 -12.68 -26.07 -3.35
CA VAL A 196 -12.17 -25.68 -4.68
C VAL A 196 -12.76 -24.33 -5.05
N GLU A 197 -11.89 -23.40 -5.44
CA GLU A 197 -12.28 -22.10 -5.98
C GLU A 197 -11.75 -21.99 -7.42
N CYS A 198 -12.65 -21.76 -8.38
CA CYS A 198 -12.31 -21.63 -9.79
C CYS A 198 -12.36 -20.18 -10.22
N GLN A 199 -11.49 -19.80 -11.16
CA GLN A 199 -11.57 -18.48 -11.75
C GLN A 199 -12.78 -18.38 -12.67
N SER A 200 -13.61 -17.36 -12.45
CA SER A 200 -14.66 -16.97 -13.40
C SER A 200 -14.02 -16.23 -14.57
N GLN A 201 -14.00 -16.81 -15.76
CA GLN A 201 -13.54 -16.09 -16.97
C GLN A 201 -14.54 -15.01 -17.43
N ASP A 202 -15.81 -15.14 -17.05
CA ASP A 202 -16.87 -14.19 -17.39
C ASP A 202 -17.05 -13.13 -16.29
N TYR A 203 -16.09 -12.22 -16.17
CA TYR A 203 -16.24 -11.07 -15.27
C TYR A 203 -17.28 -10.09 -15.83
N LYS A 204 -18.52 -10.18 -15.33
CA LYS A 204 -19.48 -9.09 -15.52
C LYS A 204 -19.06 -7.90 -14.66
N LEU A 205 -18.61 -6.82 -15.30
CA LEU A 205 -18.23 -5.61 -14.57
C LEU A 205 -19.43 -5.09 -13.76
N PRO A 206 -19.30 -4.96 -12.43
CA PRO A 206 -20.37 -4.42 -11.62
C PRO A 206 -20.56 -2.94 -11.95
N PRO A 207 -21.75 -2.37 -11.67
CA PRO A 207 -22.05 -0.97 -11.98
C PRO A 207 -21.01 0.01 -11.44
N GLY A 208 -20.44 -0.25 -10.25
CA GLY A 208 -19.38 0.58 -9.65
C GLY A 208 -18.10 0.66 -10.48
N SER A 209 -17.69 -0.45 -11.12
CA SER A 209 -16.53 -0.49 -12.02
C SER A 209 -16.78 0.33 -13.27
N ILE A 210 -17.98 0.22 -13.86
CA ILE A 210 -18.36 0.98 -15.05
C ILE A 210 -18.37 2.49 -14.76
N VAL A 211 -18.96 2.90 -13.63
CA VAL A 211 -18.95 4.30 -13.17
C VAL A 211 -17.51 4.78 -12.99
N THR A 212 -16.66 3.98 -12.34
CA THR A 212 -15.26 4.34 -12.10
C THR A 212 -14.48 4.51 -13.40
N LEU A 213 -14.60 3.57 -14.35
CA LEU A 213 -13.96 3.68 -15.67
C LEU A 213 -14.47 4.91 -16.44
N THR A 214 -15.75 5.22 -16.34
CA THR A 214 -16.34 6.42 -16.96
C THR A 214 -15.74 7.70 -16.37
N VAL A 215 -15.61 7.77 -15.03
CA VAL A 215 -14.99 8.92 -14.34
C VAL A 215 -13.52 9.06 -14.72
N VAL A 216 -12.75 7.97 -14.70
CA VAL A 216 -11.34 7.96 -15.11
C VAL A 216 -11.20 8.41 -16.57
N GLY A 217 -12.02 7.86 -17.47
CA GLY A 217 -12.05 8.22 -18.88
C GLY A 217 -12.38 9.70 -19.11
N LEU A 218 -13.34 10.25 -18.36
CA LEU A 218 -13.70 11.67 -18.43
C LEU A 218 -12.58 12.58 -17.92
N VAL A 219 -11.90 12.22 -16.84
CA VAL A 219 -10.73 12.98 -16.34
C VAL A 219 -9.59 12.97 -17.35
N ILE A 220 -9.30 11.81 -17.95
CA ILE A 220 -8.28 11.69 -19.01
C ILE A 220 -8.67 12.52 -20.22
N LEU A 221 -9.94 12.46 -20.65
CA LEU A 221 -10.44 13.25 -21.78
C LEU A 221 -10.29 14.76 -21.53
N ILE A 222 -10.66 15.24 -20.34
CA ILE A 222 -10.49 16.65 -19.95
C ILE A 222 -9.00 17.02 -19.95
N ALA A 223 -8.13 16.16 -19.42
CA ALA A 223 -6.69 16.42 -19.37
C ALA A 223 -6.06 16.49 -20.78
N VAL A 224 -6.46 15.58 -21.68
CA VAL A 224 -6.03 15.59 -23.09
C VAL A 224 -6.55 16.83 -23.81
N ALA A 225 -7.85 17.14 -23.69
CA ALA A 225 -8.45 18.32 -24.28
C ALA A 225 -7.79 19.62 -23.79
N ALA A 226 -7.54 19.73 -22.48
CA ALA A 226 -6.83 20.86 -21.89
C ALA A 226 -5.40 21.01 -22.42
N THR A 227 -4.70 19.89 -22.60
CA THR A 227 -3.32 19.88 -23.13
C THR A 227 -3.29 20.30 -24.60
N VAL A 228 -4.21 19.81 -25.41
CA VAL A 228 -4.34 20.19 -26.83
C VAL A 228 -4.70 21.67 -26.96
N CYS A 229 -5.70 22.14 -26.19
CA CYS A 229 -6.07 23.55 -26.15
C CYS A 229 -4.86 24.42 -25.79
N GLU A 230 -4.13 24.09 -24.73
CA GLU A 230 -2.95 24.84 -24.32
C GLU A 230 -1.87 24.88 -25.42
N GLY A 231 -1.61 23.76 -26.10
CA GLY A 231 -0.68 23.69 -27.22
C GLY A 231 -1.10 24.58 -28.40
N ILE A 232 -2.38 24.57 -28.78
CA ILE A 232 -2.92 25.47 -29.82
C ILE A 232 -2.71 26.93 -29.42
N PHE A 233 -3.05 27.27 -28.18
CA PHE A 233 -2.89 28.63 -27.69
C PHE A 233 -1.42 29.09 -27.68
N GLN A 234 -0.46 28.22 -27.33
CA GLN A 234 0.97 28.56 -27.39
C GLN A 234 1.45 28.82 -28.83
N ILE A 235 0.96 28.04 -29.80
CA ILE A 235 1.28 28.24 -31.23
C ILE A 235 0.69 29.57 -31.73
N LEU A 236 -0.56 29.88 -31.38
CA LEU A 236 -1.21 31.13 -31.76
C LEU A 236 -0.52 32.35 -31.13
N GLU A 237 -0.08 32.24 -29.87
CA GLU A 237 0.63 33.29 -29.15
C GLU A 237 2.01 33.57 -29.79
N SER A 238 2.80 32.53 -30.06
CA SER A 238 4.11 32.68 -30.74
C SER A 238 4.00 33.23 -32.17
N ARG A 239 2.94 32.89 -32.91
CA ARG A 239 2.67 33.46 -34.24
C ARG A 239 2.25 34.93 -34.17
N SER A 240 1.47 35.31 -33.15
CA SER A 240 1.06 36.70 -32.93
C SER A 240 2.24 37.58 -32.50
N GLU A 241 3.09 37.09 -31.60
CA GLU A 241 4.31 37.79 -31.16
C GLU A 241 5.29 38.03 -32.32
N SER A 242 5.49 37.04 -33.19
CA SER A 242 6.35 37.19 -34.38
C SER A 242 5.76 38.13 -35.44
N SER A 243 4.43 38.31 -35.46
CA SER A 243 3.74 39.22 -36.38
C SER A 243 3.63 40.65 -35.84
N GLY A 244 4.04 40.91 -34.58
CA GLY A 244 3.95 42.23 -33.94
C GLY A 244 2.51 42.71 -33.72
N SER A 245 1.52 41.80 -33.70
CA SER A 245 0.10 42.13 -33.56
C SER A 245 -0.32 42.26 -32.09
N ASP A 246 -1.21 43.22 -31.79
CA ASP A 246 -1.84 43.40 -30.47
C ASP A 246 -2.67 42.17 -29.99
N ASP A 247 -2.87 41.19 -30.88
CA ASP A 247 -3.63 39.95 -30.66
C ASP A 247 -3.02 39.02 -29.59
N SER A 248 -1.74 39.18 -29.23
CA SER A 248 -1.14 38.38 -28.14
C SER A 248 -1.80 38.69 -26.78
N SER A 249 -2.10 39.97 -26.54
CA SER A 249 -2.75 40.45 -25.32
C SER A 249 -4.21 39.96 -25.22
N SER A 250 -4.95 39.97 -26.34
CA SER A 250 -6.34 39.51 -26.39
C SER A 250 -6.44 37.99 -26.18
N LEU A 251 -5.50 37.23 -26.72
CA LEU A 251 -5.42 35.78 -26.53
C LEU A 251 -5.13 35.40 -25.07
N SER A 252 -4.25 36.15 -24.40
CA SER A 252 -3.95 35.96 -22.97
C SER A 252 -5.16 36.30 -22.07
N SER A 253 -5.98 37.27 -22.48
CA SER A 253 -7.24 37.61 -21.80
C SER A 253 -8.24 36.47 -21.92
N MET A 254 -8.41 35.92 -23.13
CA MET A 254 -9.31 34.79 -23.40
C MET A 254 -8.95 33.54 -22.58
N LYS A 255 -7.65 33.22 -22.42
CA LYS A 255 -7.18 32.12 -21.53
C LYS A 255 -7.67 32.26 -20.09
N ASN A 256 -7.87 33.48 -19.61
CA ASN A 256 -8.26 33.78 -18.24
C ASN A 256 -9.78 33.83 -18.02
N GLU A 257 -10.58 33.70 -19.08
CA GLU A 257 -12.03 33.69 -18.99
C GLU A 257 -12.59 32.31 -18.61
N PHE A 258 -13.80 32.31 -18.05
CA PHE A 258 -14.57 31.10 -17.79
C PHE A 258 -15.21 30.61 -19.11
N PRO A 259 -15.18 29.29 -19.42
CA PRO A 259 -14.70 28.16 -18.62
C PRO A 259 -13.23 27.79 -18.86
N LEU A 260 -12.58 28.43 -19.84
CA LEU A 260 -11.28 28.02 -20.37
C LEU A 260 -10.18 28.00 -19.31
N LYS A 261 -10.14 28.98 -18.41
CA LYS A 261 -9.17 29.04 -17.30
C LYS A 261 -9.16 27.77 -16.44
N TYR A 262 -10.34 27.23 -16.14
CA TYR A 262 -10.47 26.05 -15.28
C TYR A 262 -10.16 24.76 -16.04
N ILE A 263 -10.49 24.70 -17.32
CA ILE A 263 -10.14 23.57 -18.18
C ILE A 263 -8.61 23.48 -18.32
N LEU A 264 -7.93 24.61 -18.57
CA LEU A 264 -6.47 24.66 -18.70
C LEU A 264 -5.72 24.22 -17.43
N CYS A 265 -6.35 24.26 -16.25
CA CYS A 265 -5.78 23.70 -15.02
C CYS A 265 -5.54 22.18 -15.10
N PHE A 266 -6.22 21.46 -16.00
CA PHE A 266 -6.05 20.02 -16.20
C PHE A 266 -4.98 19.68 -17.25
N SER A 267 -4.35 20.67 -17.87
CA SER A 267 -3.31 20.41 -18.87
C SER A 267 -2.15 19.62 -18.29
N LEU A 268 -1.84 18.49 -18.93
CA LEU A 268 -0.73 17.63 -18.55
C LEU A 268 0.61 18.29 -18.83
N TYR A 269 0.72 19.10 -19.88
CA TYR A 269 1.97 19.76 -20.25
C TYR A 269 2.43 20.71 -19.13
N THR A 270 1.59 21.69 -18.79
CA THR A 270 1.93 22.70 -17.78
C THR A 270 2.04 22.11 -16.38
N ASN A 271 1.19 21.15 -16.01
CA ASN A 271 1.31 20.51 -14.71
C ASN A 271 2.57 19.64 -14.61
N THR A 272 2.95 18.93 -15.67
CA THR A 272 4.20 18.14 -15.70
C THR A 272 5.43 19.05 -15.61
N LEU A 273 5.49 20.14 -16.37
CA LEU A 273 6.59 21.11 -16.27
C LEU A 273 6.69 21.75 -14.89
N LYS A 274 5.56 22.12 -14.28
CA LYS A 274 5.52 22.63 -12.90
C LYS A 274 5.99 21.59 -11.88
N THR A 275 5.64 20.32 -12.09
CA THR A 275 5.98 19.22 -11.19
C THR A 275 7.44 18.83 -11.28
N LEU A 276 8.01 18.85 -12.50
CA LEU A 276 9.42 18.56 -12.77
C LEU A 276 10.33 19.78 -12.54
N SER A 277 9.77 20.96 -12.32
CA SER A 277 10.55 22.16 -12.01
C SER A 277 11.29 22.01 -10.68
N THR A 278 12.60 22.20 -10.72
CA THR A 278 13.47 22.18 -9.54
C THR A 278 13.58 23.56 -8.87
N SER A 279 12.96 24.59 -9.45
CA SER A 279 12.98 25.96 -8.92
C SER A 279 12.37 26.02 -7.53
N GLN A 280 13.12 26.58 -6.57
CA GLN A 280 12.67 26.72 -5.19
C GLN A 280 12.26 28.16 -4.88
N PRO A 281 11.15 28.39 -4.18
CA PRO A 281 10.75 29.72 -3.79
C PRO A 281 11.74 30.33 -2.77
N PRO A 282 11.89 31.66 -2.74
CA PRO A 282 12.77 32.33 -1.80
C PRO A 282 12.36 32.00 -0.35
N GLY A 283 13.31 31.42 0.39
CA GLY A 283 13.13 31.00 1.77
C GLY A 283 12.76 29.52 1.97
N ALA A 284 12.81 28.70 0.92
CA ALA A 284 12.71 27.25 1.02
C ALA A 284 13.95 26.63 1.70
N ILE A 285 13.73 25.60 2.53
CA ILE A 285 14.81 24.89 3.23
C ILE A 285 15.22 23.68 2.37
N GLY A 286 16.16 23.88 1.45
CA GLY A 286 16.50 22.89 0.41
C GLY A 286 16.96 21.52 0.92
N CYS A 287 17.62 21.44 2.09
CA CYS A 287 18.04 20.16 2.67
C CYS A 287 16.85 19.26 3.07
N LEU A 288 15.67 19.83 3.36
CA LEU A 288 14.47 19.04 3.65
C LEU A 288 14.01 18.25 2.43
N ASN A 289 14.25 18.74 1.21
CA ASN A 289 13.90 18.02 -0.01
C ASN A 289 14.76 16.75 -0.15
N GLY A 290 16.06 16.83 0.15
CA GLY A 290 16.94 15.65 0.16
C GLY A 290 16.53 14.61 1.21
N ILE A 291 16.15 15.06 2.41
CA ILE A 291 15.63 14.17 3.45
C ILE A 291 14.35 13.49 2.98
N ARG A 292 13.40 14.24 2.38
CA ARG A 292 12.16 13.65 1.84
C ARG A 292 12.43 12.58 0.79
N VAL A 293 13.33 12.81 -0.16
CA VAL A 293 13.67 11.82 -1.19
C VAL A 293 14.18 10.52 -0.54
N PHE A 294 15.09 10.65 0.43
CA PHE A 294 15.60 9.49 1.17
C PHE A 294 14.47 8.74 1.91
N LEU A 295 13.64 9.47 2.66
CA LEU A 295 12.53 8.87 3.41
C LEU A 295 11.48 8.23 2.50
N MET A 296 11.14 8.86 1.36
CA MET A 296 10.20 8.30 0.37
C MET A 296 10.75 7.01 -0.23
N THR A 297 12.03 7.00 -0.60
CA THR A 297 12.70 5.82 -1.15
C THR A 297 12.68 4.68 -0.14
N TRP A 298 12.98 4.97 1.13
CA TRP A 298 12.92 3.96 2.19
C TRP A 298 11.50 3.40 2.37
N VAL A 299 10.46 4.25 2.42
CA VAL A 299 9.07 3.78 2.52
C VAL A 299 8.68 2.88 1.34
N ILE A 300 9.04 3.25 0.11
CA ILE A 300 8.78 2.45 -1.10
C ILE A 300 9.46 1.09 -1.00
N LEU A 301 10.73 1.06 -0.60
CA LEU A 301 11.48 -0.18 -0.42
C LEU A 301 10.85 -1.09 0.64
N ILE A 302 10.42 -0.53 1.77
CA ILE A 302 9.74 -1.30 2.82
C ILE A 302 8.43 -1.90 2.31
N HIS A 303 7.57 -1.11 1.67
CA HIS A 303 6.28 -1.62 1.19
C HIS A 303 6.50 -2.67 0.12
N SER A 304 7.46 -2.46 -0.79
CA SER A 304 7.84 -3.45 -1.79
C SER A 304 8.28 -4.76 -1.12
N PHE A 305 9.11 -4.69 -0.09
CA PHE A 305 9.54 -5.87 0.65
C PHE A 305 8.38 -6.56 1.38
N ILE A 306 7.55 -5.80 2.12
CA ILE A 306 6.41 -6.33 2.89
C ILE A 306 5.41 -7.05 1.96
N PHE A 307 5.03 -6.43 0.83
CA PHE A 307 4.09 -7.07 -0.09
C PHE A 307 4.69 -8.33 -0.72
N ASN A 308 5.94 -8.29 -1.20
CA ASN A 308 6.60 -9.49 -1.71
C ASN A 308 6.70 -10.59 -0.64
N PHE A 309 6.99 -10.21 0.60
CA PHE A 309 7.07 -11.14 1.72
C PHE A 309 5.73 -11.81 2.03
N MET A 310 4.61 -11.10 1.93
CA MET A 310 3.27 -11.71 2.04
C MET A 310 3.01 -12.77 0.95
N PHE A 311 3.58 -12.59 -0.26
CA PHE A 311 3.50 -13.57 -1.34
C PHE A 311 4.49 -14.74 -1.18
N ILE A 312 5.59 -14.58 -0.43
CA ILE A 312 6.56 -15.64 -0.09
C ILE A 312 6.14 -16.43 1.17
N SER A 313 4.94 -16.20 1.71
CA SER A 313 4.39 -16.93 2.87
C SER A 313 4.33 -18.45 2.68
N ASP A 314 4.53 -18.93 1.46
CA ASP A 314 4.69 -20.33 1.09
C ASP A 314 6.01 -20.93 1.57
N TYR A 315 6.91 -20.16 2.20
CA TYR A 315 8.17 -20.66 2.75
C TYR A 315 8.42 -20.05 4.14
N PRO A 316 7.69 -20.49 5.18
CA PRO A 316 7.78 -19.90 6.51
C PRO A 316 9.20 -19.98 7.12
N GLN A 317 9.98 -21.01 6.76
CA GLN A 317 11.38 -21.12 7.17
C GLN A 317 12.24 -20.02 6.54
N LEU A 318 12.13 -19.81 5.22
CA LEU A 318 12.83 -18.73 4.50
C LEU A 318 12.44 -17.36 5.06
N GLN A 319 11.18 -17.17 5.39
CA GLN A 319 10.67 -15.96 6.01
C GLN A 319 11.33 -15.72 7.38
N THR A 320 11.44 -16.76 8.21
CA THR A 320 12.12 -16.69 9.52
C THR A 320 13.60 -16.35 9.35
N ASP A 321 14.28 -17.00 8.41
CA ASP A 321 15.70 -16.76 8.11
C ASP A 321 15.93 -15.32 7.62
N LEU A 322 15.08 -14.81 6.71
CA LEU A 322 15.10 -13.43 6.25
C LEU A 322 14.89 -12.43 7.40
N MET A 323 13.93 -12.69 8.30
CA MET A 323 13.66 -11.83 9.46
C MET A 323 14.81 -11.83 10.48
N SER A 324 15.57 -12.92 10.57
CA SER A 324 16.73 -12.99 11.47
C SER A 324 17.89 -12.09 11.04
N GLN A 325 17.97 -11.74 9.75
CA GLN A 325 19.07 -10.96 9.21
C GLN A 325 19.03 -9.50 9.72
N PRO A 326 20.17 -8.95 10.20
CA PRO A 326 20.22 -7.58 10.69
C PRO A 326 19.82 -6.53 9.65
N ALA A 327 20.21 -6.74 8.38
CA ALA A 327 19.86 -5.85 7.28
C ALA A 327 18.35 -5.78 7.06
N THR A 328 17.67 -6.93 7.08
CA THR A 328 16.21 -7.03 6.94
C THR A 328 15.50 -6.36 8.12
N ARG A 329 16.00 -6.53 9.35
CA ARG A 329 15.43 -5.88 10.54
C ARG A 329 15.54 -4.36 10.50
N VAL A 330 16.68 -3.83 10.05
CA VAL A 330 16.85 -2.39 9.84
C VAL A 330 15.98 -1.91 8.68
N MET A 331 15.88 -2.68 7.60
CA MET A 331 15.03 -2.34 6.48
C MET A 331 13.56 -2.26 6.92
N LEU A 332 13.08 -3.25 7.68
CA LEU A 332 11.72 -3.38 8.19
C LEU A 332 11.41 -2.57 9.45
N SER A 333 12.27 -1.63 9.87
CA SER A 333 11.90 -0.62 10.87
C SER A 333 10.92 0.38 10.24
N LEU A 334 9.72 -0.10 9.89
CA LEU A 334 8.71 0.55 9.05
C LEU A 334 8.35 1.96 9.56
N PHE A 335 8.38 2.12 10.87
CA PHE A 335 7.91 3.32 11.55
C PHE A 335 8.94 4.45 11.57
N LEU A 336 10.24 4.16 11.51
CA LEU A 336 11.28 5.19 11.55
C LEU A 336 11.16 6.24 10.42
N PRO A 337 11.00 5.85 9.13
CA PRO A 337 10.83 6.85 8.08
C PRO A 337 9.49 7.58 8.18
N ILE A 338 8.44 6.94 8.70
CA ILE A 338 7.10 7.53 8.89
C ILE A 338 7.12 8.58 10.01
N ASP A 339 7.71 8.25 11.16
CA ASP A 339 7.93 9.17 12.27
C ASP A 339 8.76 10.40 11.83
N SER A 340 9.75 10.18 10.96
CA SER A 340 10.54 11.24 10.36
C SER A 340 9.69 12.16 9.46
N PHE A 341 8.73 11.62 8.70
CA PHE A 341 7.76 12.42 7.93
C PHE A 341 6.84 13.23 8.82
N PHE A 342 6.32 12.65 9.92
CA PHE A 342 5.51 13.38 10.88
C PHE A 342 6.29 14.54 11.51
N HIS A 343 7.57 14.31 11.84
CA HIS A 343 8.44 15.37 12.37
C HIS A 343 8.64 16.51 11.35
N LEU A 344 8.93 16.18 10.09
CA LEU A 344 9.02 17.18 9.02
C LEU A 344 7.71 17.96 8.84
N GLY A 345 6.57 17.26 8.89
CA GLY A 345 5.24 17.86 8.84
C GLY A 345 5.00 18.84 9.99
N GLY A 346 5.25 18.42 11.23
CA GLY A 346 5.12 19.24 12.43
C GLY A 346 6.02 20.48 12.41
N LEU A 347 7.27 20.34 11.96
CA LEU A 347 8.20 21.46 11.79
C LEU A 347 7.66 22.51 10.82
N LEU A 348 7.16 22.08 9.66
CA LEU A 348 6.65 22.98 8.62
C LEU A 348 5.36 23.67 9.05
N VAL A 349 4.43 22.93 9.66
CA VAL A 349 3.18 23.49 10.21
C VAL A 349 3.51 24.57 11.25
N THR A 350 4.39 24.26 12.19
CA THR A 350 4.83 25.19 13.24
C THR A 350 5.49 26.43 12.65
N TYR A 351 6.42 26.26 11.70
CA TYR A 351 7.10 27.38 11.05
C TYR A 351 6.12 28.33 10.34
N HIS A 352 5.22 27.79 9.51
CA HIS A 352 4.26 28.61 8.76
C HIS A 352 3.25 29.30 9.67
N GLN A 353 2.72 28.60 10.67
CA GLN A 353 1.76 29.18 11.60
C GLN A 353 2.38 30.24 12.49
N LEU A 354 3.57 30.00 13.07
CA LEU A 354 4.25 31.03 13.86
C LEU A 354 4.59 32.26 13.02
N LYS A 355 5.00 32.07 11.75
CA LYS A 355 5.24 33.17 10.82
C LYS A 355 3.96 33.95 10.52
N SER A 356 2.84 33.27 10.33
CA SER A 356 1.53 33.90 10.13
C SER A 356 1.09 34.69 11.37
N LEU A 357 1.12 34.07 12.55
CA LEU A 357 0.77 34.70 13.83
C LEU A 357 1.65 35.90 14.16
N ALA A 358 2.95 35.85 13.86
CA ALA A 358 3.87 36.97 14.06
C ALA A 358 3.57 38.17 13.15
N LYS A 359 3.01 37.92 11.95
CA LYS A 359 2.60 38.96 10.99
C LYS A 359 1.24 39.56 11.34
N THR A 360 0.23 38.72 11.56
CA THR A 360 -1.16 39.17 11.75
C THR A 360 -1.48 39.57 13.19
N LYS A 361 -0.73 39.03 14.18
CA LYS A 361 -0.95 39.23 15.63
C LYS A 361 -2.44 39.17 16.02
N PRO A 362 -3.15 38.08 15.66
CA PRO A 362 -4.59 38.04 15.77
C PRO A 362 -5.01 37.94 17.24
N LYS A 363 -6.18 38.51 17.56
CA LYS A 363 -6.86 38.24 18.84
C LYS A 363 -7.27 36.77 18.90
N VAL A 364 -7.43 36.23 20.13
CA VAL A 364 -7.85 34.85 20.38
C VAL A 364 -9.12 34.49 19.57
N SER A 365 -10.14 35.34 19.58
CA SER A 365 -11.39 35.10 18.83
C SER A 365 -11.18 35.01 17.31
N SER A 366 -10.28 35.82 16.76
CA SER A 366 -9.93 35.80 15.34
C SER A 366 -9.16 34.53 14.97
N PHE A 367 -8.33 34.01 15.87
CA PHE A 367 -7.64 32.73 15.68
C PHE A 367 -8.66 31.58 15.57
N PHE A 368 -9.58 31.45 16.52
CA PHE A 368 -10.61 30.41 16.48
C PHE A 368 -11.52 30.51 15.24
N LYS A 369 -11.86 31.74 14.80
CA LYS A 369 -12.62 31.95 13.55
C LYS A 369 -11.87 31.50 12.30
N SER A 370 -10.53 31.49 12.31
CA SER A 370 -9.71 31.08 11.15
C SER A 370 -9.49 29.56 11.05
N LEU A 371 -9.76 28.80 12.12
CA LEU A 371 -9.53 27.35 12.16
C LEU A 371 -10.37 26.57 11.14
N PRO A 372 -11.69 26.80 10.98
CA PRO A 372 -12.49 26.05 10.02
C PRO A 372 -11.97 26.19 8.59
N THR A 373 -11.56 27.40 8.19
CA THR A 373 -10.97 27.65 6.87
C THR A 373 -9.66 26.89 6.68
N LEU A 374 -8.80 26.88 7.69
CA LEU A 374 -7.52 26.18 7.66
C LEU A 374 -7.71 24.65 7.55
N TYR A 375 -8.68 24.08 8.26
CA TYR A 375 -9.00 22.65 8.16
C TYR A 375 -9.65 22.30 6.83
N LEU A 376 -10.60 23.11 6.36
CA LEU A 376 -11.27 22.90 5.07
C LEU A 376 -10.28 22.95 3.90
N GLN A 377 -9.37 23.92 3.89
CA GLN A 377 -8.33 24.03 2.86
C GLN A 377 -7.41 22.79 2.83
N ARG A 378 -7.07 22.23 4.00
CA ARG A 378 -6.27 21.01 4.06
C ARG A 378 -7.06 19.78 3.60
N TYR A 379 -8.33 19.67 4.01
CA TYR A 379 -9.21 18.58 3.60
C TYR A 379 -9.38 18.57 2.08
N ILE A 380 -9.77 19.69 1.46
CA ILE A 380 -9.94 19.81 0.02
C ILE A 380 -8.61 19.57 -0.74
N ARG A 381 -7.46 19.82 -0.12
CA ARG A 381 -6.15 19.54 -0.74
C ARG A 381 -5.81 18.05 -0.80
N LEU A 382 -6.15 17.28 0.23
CA LEU A 382 -5.72 15.88 0.37
C LEU A 382 -6.81 14.90 -0.11
N THR A 383 -8.06 15.17 0.23
CA THR A 383 -9.17 14.24 0.03
C THR A 383 -9.43 13.90 -1.44
N PRO A 384 -9.34 14.80 -2.45
CA PRO A 384 -9.67 14.44 -3.83
C PRO A 384 -8.78 13.31 -4.40
N ALA A 385 -7.46 13.42 -4.23
CA ALA A 385 -6.53 12.38 -4.67
C ALA A 385 -6.74 11.08 -3.90
N TYR A 386 -7.04 11.17 -2.60
CA TYR A 386 -7.28 10.01 -1.76
C TYR A 386 -8.60 9.31 -2.09
N ALA A 387 -9.66 10.06 -2.36
CA ALA A 387 -10.96 9.55 -2.79
C ALA A 387 -10.86 8.86 -4.15
N PHE A 388 -10.07 9.42 -5.08
CA PHE A 388 -9.80 8.77 -6.36
C PHE A 388 -9.10 7.42 -6.20
N MET A 389 -8.10 7.35 -5.32
CA MET A 389 -7.46 6.08 -4.98
C MET A 389 -8.45 5.09 -4.38
N ILE A 390 -9.26 5.51 -3.40
CA ILE A 390 -10.29 4.66 -2.79
C ILE A 390 -11.27 4.13 -3.84
N LEU A 391 -11.71 4.96 -4.79
CA LEU A 391 -12.61 4.58 -5.88
C LEU A 391 -12.00 3.46 -6.75
N ILE A 392 -10.71 3.57 -7.08
CA ILE A 392 -9.99 2.51 -7.80
C ILE A 392 -9.93 1.23 -6.97
N TRP A 393 -9.64 1.33 -5.68
CA TRP A 393 -9.54 0.19 -4.78
C TRP A 393 -10.87 -0.53 -4.54
N THR A 394 -11.98 0.20 -4.43
CA THR A 394 -13.30 -0.39 -4.24
C THR A 394 -13.84 -1.05 -5.51
N SER A 395 -13.52 -0.49 -6.70
CA SER A 395 -14.26 -0.81 -7.92
C SER A 395 -13.43 -1.49 -9.01
N LEU A 396 -12.11 -1.28 -9.06
CA LEU A 396 -11.27 -1.79 -10.15
C LEU A 396 -10.23 -2.82 -9.68
N MET A 397 -9.77 -2.75 -8.43
CA MET A 397 -8.68 -3.62 -7.99
C MET A 397 -8.98 -5.11 -8.12
N TRP A 398 -10.24 -5.53 -7.99
CA TRP A 398 -10.66 -6.92 -8.23
C TRP A 398 -10.34 -7.45 -9.63
N TYR A 399 -10.31 -6.56 -10.63
CA TYR A 399 -10.13 -6.87 -12.06
C TYR A 399 -8.77 -6.41 -12.60
N ALA A 400 -7.88 -5.94 -11.72
CA ALA A 400 -6.62 -5.36 -12.16
C ALA A 400 -5.62 -6.40 -12.67
N TRP A 401 -5.76 -7.65 -12.22
CA TRP A 401 -4.82 -8.74 -12.50
C TRP A 401 -5.55 -10.08 -12.58
N ASP A 402 -4.93 -11.02 -13.28
CA ASP A 402 -5.32 -12.43 -13.32
C ASP A 402 -4.10 -13.29 -12.98
N GLY A 403 -4.33 -14.51 -12.50
CA GLY A 403 -3.27 -15.47 -12.22
C GLY A 403 -3.55 -16.38 -11.03
N PRO A 404 -2.67 -17.36 -10.79
CA PRO A 404 -2.93 -18.41 -9.80
C PRO A 404 -2.96 -17.88 -8.36
N TYR A 405 -2.21 -16.81 -8.07
CA TYR A 405 -2.21 -16.14 -6.78
C TYR A 405 -3.40 -15.19 -6.57
N TRP A 406 -4.12 -14.83 -7.64
CA TRP A 406 -5.26 -13.92 -7.57
C TRP A 406 -6.53 -14.61 -7.06
N ILE A 407 -6.72 -15.88 -7.45
CA ILE A 407 -7.85 -16.73 -7.05
C ILE A 407 -7.75 -17.08 -5.57
N ILE A 408 -6.55 -17.42 -5.12
CA ILE A 408 -6.28 -17.72 -3.72
C ILE A 408 -6.51 -16.46 -2.88
N PRO A 409 -7.10 -16.56 -1.67
CA PRO A 409 -7.15 -15.45 -0.73
C PRO A 409 -5.76 -14.81 -0.56
N ASN A 410 -5.66 -13.57 -1.02
CA ASN A 410 -4.43 -12.80 -1.04
C ASN A 410 -4.68 -11.43 -0.40
N PRO A 411 -3.62 -10.77 0.12
CA PRO A 411 -3.78 -9.52 0.85
C PRO A 411 -4.49 -8.43 0.06
N VAL A 412 -4.25 -8.36 -1.26
CA VAL A 412 -4.85 -7.34 -2.13
C VAL A 412 -6.35 -7.56 -2.27
N ARG A 413 -6.78 -8.80 -2.50
CA ARG A 413 -8.20 -9.20 -2.57
C ARG A 413 -8.94 -8.87 -1.27
N THR A 414 -8.35 -9.25 -0.14
CA THR A 414 -8.93 -8.97 1.18
C THR A 414 -9.05 -7.47 1.45
N MET A 415 -8.07 -6.66 1.01
CA MET A 415 -8.16 -5.20 1.10
C MET A 415 -9.28 -4.63 0.21
N ALA A 416 -9.42 -5.13 -1.02
CA ALA A 416 -10.49 -4.72 -1.92
C ALA A 416 -11.88 -5.07 -1.36
N ASP A 417 -12.06 -6.26 -0.79
CA ASP A 417 -13.32 -6.65 -0.11
C ASP A 417 -13.61 -5.73 1.08
N THR A 418 -12.59 -5.49 1.91
CA THR A 418 -12.72 -4.57 3.07
C THR A 418 -13.04 -3.14 2.63
N CYS A 419 -12.55 -2.71 1.46
CA CYS A 419 -12.82 -1.40 0.90
C CYS A 419 -14.32 -1.18 0.61
N VAL A 420 -15.02 -2.19 0.08
CA VAL A 420 -16.45 -2.09 -0.25
C VAL A 420 -17.26 -1.71 0.99
N ASP A 421 -16.92 -2.28 2.14
CA ASP A 421 -17.65 -2.05 3.38
C ASP A 421 -17.16 -0.82 4.16
N LYS A 422 -15.86 -0.48 4.09
CA LYS A 422 -15.23 0.47 5.02
C LYS A 422 -14.60 1.71 4.39
N TRP A 423 -14.80 1.97 3.10
CA TRP A 423 -14.22 3.13 2.40
C TRP A 423 -14.48 4.48 3.09
N TYR A 424 -15.63 4.65 3.74
CA TYR A 424 -16.01 5.91 4.38
C TYR A 424 -15.13 6.25 5.60
N LEU A 425 -14.62 5.24 6.32
CA LEU A 425 -13.71 5.44 7.46
C LEU A 425 -12.39 6.09 7.01
N ASN A 426 -11.94 5.73 5.81
CA ASN A 426 -10.76 6.31 5.18
C ASN A 426 -10.99 7.78 4.82
N LEU A 427 -12.15 8.16 4.25
CA LEU A 427 -12.48 9.56 3.93
C LEU A 427 -12.73 10.45 5.15
N LEU A 428 -13.13 9.84 6.27
CA LEU A 428 -13.27 10.51 7.56
C LEU A 428 -11.94 10.60 8.33
N TYR A 429 -10.85 9.99 7.82
CA TYR A 429 -9.54 9.97 8.47
C TYR A 429 -9.57 9.33 9.88
N VAL A 430 -10.37 8.28 10.06
CA VAL A 430 -10.51 7.53 11.33
C VAL A 430 -10.27 6.03 11.18
N ASN A 431 -9.75 5.60 10.03
CA ASN A 431 -9.49 4.19 9.73
C ASN A 431 -8.44 3.55 10.66
N ASN A 432 -7.65 4.34 11.38
CA ASN A 432 -6.69 3.90 12.38
C ASN A 432 -7.29 3.63 13.78
N LEU A 433 -8.54 4.03 14.06
CA LEU A 433 -9.14 3.94 15.40
C LEU A 433 -9.90 2.63 15.68
N PHE A 434 -10.33 1.93 14.64
CA PHE A 434 -11.18 0.74 14.79
C PHE A 434 -10.41 -0.55 14.57
N ASN A 435 -9.68 -0.67 13.46
CA ASN A 435 -8.69 -1.71 13.23
C ASN A 435 -7.82 -1.34 12.01
N PRO A 436 -6.54 -0.96 12.19
CA PRO A 436 -5.68 -0.53 11.09
C PRO A 436 -5.39 -1.65 10.09
N TRP A 437 -5.37 -2.91 10.55
CA TRP A 437 -5.07 -4.10 9.75
C TRP A 437 -6.21 -4.47 8.80
N PHE A 438 -7.45 -4.09 9.12
CA PHE A 438 -8.65 -4.31 8.29
C PHE A 438 -9.26 -2.98 7.85
N SER A 439 -8.45 -2.17 7.15
CA SER A 439 -8.88 -0.93 6.50
C SER A 439 -8.79 -1.03 4.98
N CYS A 440 -9.56 -0.19 4.27
CA CYS A 440 -9.65 -0.21 2.81
C CYS A 440 -8.27 -0.10 2.14
N VAL A 441 -7.54 0.97 2.47
CA VAL A 441 -6.18 1.20 2.00
C VAL A 441 -5.25 1.09 3.19
N GLY A 442 -4.70 -0.10 3.45
CA GLY A 442 -3.98 -0.41 4.69
C GLY A 442 -2.94 0.64 5.09
N TRP A 443 -2.05 1.03 4.18
CA TRP A 443 -0.98 2.03 4.42
C TRP A 443 -1.48 3.46 4.63
N SER A 444 -2.76 3.76 4.38
CA SER A 444 -3.29 5.11 4.57
C SER A 444 -3.60 5.45 6.02
N TRP A 445 -3.35 4.55 6.97
CA TRP A 445 -3.37 4.86 8.41
C TRP A 445 -2.49 6.07 8.74
N TYR A 446 -1.36 6.22 8.05
CA TYR A 446 -0.45 7.36 8.22
C TYR A 446 -1.15 8.68 7.87
N LEU A 447 -2.01 8.67 6.85
CA LEU A 447 -2.73 9.84 6.39
C LEU A 447 -3.82 10.24 7.40
N ALA A 448 -4.47 9.26 8.05
CA ALA A 448 -5.37 9.50 9.19
C ALA A 448 -4.64 10.19 10.35
N ASN A 449 -3.48 9.66 10.76
CA ASN A 449 -2.64 10.28 11.79
C ASN A 449 -2.24 11.72 11.42
N ASP A 450 -1.82 11.95 10.17
CA ASP A 450 -1.42 13.28 9.69
C ASP A 450 -2.56 14.32 9.80
N MET A 451 -3.80 13.94 9.48
CA MET A 451 -4.96 14.81 9.67
C MET A 451 -5.27 15.02 11.15
N GLN A 452 -5.25 13.96 11.97
CA GLN A 452 -5.51 14.03 13.40
C GLN A 452 -4.49 14.92 14.13
N TYR A 453 -3.20 14.78 13.83
CA TYR A 453 -2.15 15.64 14.36
C TYR A 453 -2.33 17.09 13.91
N PHE A 454 -2.81 17.32 12.68
CA PHE A 454 -3.09 18.68 12.23
C PHE A 454 -4.27 19.33 12.93
N LEU A 455 -5.27 18.58 13.37
CA LEU A 455 -6.37 19.14 14.16
C LEU A 455 -5.87 19.66 15.51
N ILE A 456 -4.83 19.04 16.07
CA ILE A 456 -4.27 19.40 17.37
C ILE A 456 -3.17 20.48 17.24
N ALA A 457 -2.38 20.44 16.16
CA ALA A 457 -1.20 21.27 15.98
C ALA A 457 -1.43 22.79 16.15
N PRO A 458 -2.49 23.43 15.58
CA PRO A 458 -2.74 24.85 15.75
C PRO A 458 -2.85 25.29 17.21
N PHE A 459 -3.43 24.45 18.08
CA PHE A 459 -3.58 24.76 19.49
C PHE A 459 -2.24 24.76 20.22
N ILE A 460 -1.41 23.74 19.94
CA ILE A 460 -0.06 23.63 20.50
C ILE A 460 0.79 24.83 20.05
N VAL A 461 0.77 25.14 18.74
CA VAL A 461 1.52 26.28 18.17
C VAL A 461 1.04 27.61 18.73
N TYR A 462 -0.28 27.79 18.90
CA TYR A 462 -0.85 28.99 19.51
C TYR A 462 -0.45 29.13 21.00
N ALA A 463 -0.40 28.03 21.75
CA ALA A 463 0.08 28.01 23.12
C ALA A 463 1.57 28.42 23.20
N PHE A 464 2.42 27.90 22.29
CA PHE A 464 3.82 28.31 22.14
C PHE A 464 3.97 29.79 21.80
N TYR A 465 3.10 30.31 20.92
CA TYR A 465 3.10 31.72 20.54
C TYR A 465 2.78 32.62 21.73
N LYS A 466 1.79 32.24 22.56
CA LYS A 466 1.40 33.01 23.74
C LYS A 466 2.44 32.94 24.87
N SER A 467 2.97 31.74 25.14
CA SER A 467 4.01 31.54 26.14
C SER A 467 4.89 30.34 25.78
N PRO A 468 6.21 30.56 25.56
CA PRO A 468 7.14 29.47 25.29
C PRO A 468 7.19 28.42 26.42
N LYS A 469 7.01 28.84 27.68
CA LYS A 469 7.02 27.93 28.83
C LYS A 469 5.83 26.96 28.82
N ILE A 470 4.65 27.45 28.47
CA ILE A 470 3.42 26.64 28.39
C ILE A 470 3.54 25.66 27.22
N GLY A 471 3.95 26.15 26.05
CA GLY A 471 4.17 25.28 24.89
C GLY A 471 5.17 24.16 25.17
N THR A 472 6.32 24.49 25.78
CA THR A 472 7.32 23.49 26.17
C THR A 472 6.76 22.48 27.17
N ALA A 473 6.02 22.93 28.18
CA ALA A 473 5.41 22.03 29.16
C ALA A 473 4.40 21.07 28.51
N VAL A 474 3.55 21.57 27.60
CA VAL A 474 2.59 20.75 26.84
C VAL A 474 3.33 19.69 26.01
N CYS A 475 4.34 20.08 25.23
CA CYS A 475 5.11 19.12 24.43
C CYS A 475 5.81 18.06 25.29
N SER A 476 6.49 18.47 26.36
CA SER A 476 7.17 17.52 27.25
C SER A 476 6.16 16.57 27.91
N GLY A 477 4.98 17.07 28.29
CA GLY A 477 3.90 16.23 28.82
C GLY A 477 3.38 15.23 27.80
N THR A 478 3.11 15.64 26.56
CA THR A 478 2.64 14.73 25.50
C THR A 478 3.67 13.66 25.16
N ILE A 479 4.96 14.01 25.12
CA ILE A 479 6.05 13.06 24.91
C ILE A 479 6.11 12.03 26.05
N LEU A 480 5.98 12.48 27.30
CA LEU A 480 5.99 11.60 28.46
C LEU A 480 4.80 10.64 28.44
N ILE A 481 3.59 11.14 28.21
CA ILE A 481 2.37 10.33 28.13
C ILE A 481 2.48 9.30 27.01
N SER A 482 2.92 9.72 25.81
CA SER A 482 3.11 8.81 24.68
C SER A 482 4.12 7.71 25.01
N THR A 483 5.25 8.06 25.63
CA THR A 483 6.29 7.09 26.00
C THR A 483 5.78 6.10 27.06
N MET A 484 5.06 6.59 28.08
CA MET A 484 4.47 5.74 29.11
C MET A 484 3.40 4.80 28.54
N ALA A 485 2.56 5.28 27.61
CA ALA A 485 1.57 4.46 26.93
C ALA A 485 2.24 3.35 26.11
N SER A 486 3.27 3.65 25.32
CA SER A 486 4.05 2.64 24.58
C SER A 486 4.63 1.56 25.50
N ILE A 487 5.22 1.96 26.64
CA ILE A 487 5.78 1.02 27.61
C ILE A 487 4.67 0.13 28.20
N GLY A 488 3.54 0.73 28.58
CA GLY A 488 2.40 0.00 29.15
C GLY A 488 1.83 -1.05 28.19
N VAL A 489 1.63 -0.69 26.93
CA VAL A 489 1.15 -1.63 25.89
C VAL A 489 2.18 -2.72 25.62
N SER A 490 3.46 -2.38 25.51
CA SER A 490 4.54 -3.36 25.28
C SER A 490 4.59 -4.39 26.42
N HIS A 491 4.44 -3.94 27.66
CA HIS A 491 4.42 -4.81 28.84
C HIS A 491 3.19 -5.72 28.88
N GLN A 492 2.00 -5.21 28.54
CA GLN A 492 0.78 -6.03 28.50
C GLN A 492 0.83 -7.14 27.44
N GLN A 493 1.48 -6.88 26.32
CA GLN A 493 1.51 -7.80 25.17
C GLN A 493 2.76 -8.70 25.14
N GLY A 494 3.69 -8.54 26.08
CA GLY A 494 4.94 -9.31 26.12
C GLY A 494 5.92 -9.02 24.99
N TYR A 495 5.76 -7.91 24.28
CA TYR A 495 6.65 -7.50 23.19
C TYR A 495 7.84 -6.68 23.70
N PRO A 496 9.03 -6.79 23.06
CA PRO A 496 10.13 -5.89 23.35
C PRO A 496 9.71 -4.44 23.06
N PHE A 497 10.07 -3.51 23.94
CA PHE A 497 9.73 -2.10 23.77
C PHE A 497 10.31 -1.55 22.46
N VAL A 498 9.42 -1.18 21.54
CA VAL A 498 9.78 -0.46 20.32
C VAL A 498 9.44 1.01 20.56
N GLY A 499 10.45 1.86 20.73
CA GLY A 499 10.28 3.28 21.14
C GLY A 499 9.67 4.22 20.08
N GLU A 500 8.98 3.65 19.10
CA GLU A 500 8.39 4.32 17.94
C GLU A 500 7.02 4.90 18.30
N ILE A 501 6.78 6.14 17.89
CA ILE A 501 5.58 6.89 18.30
C ILE A 501 4.34 6.32 17.59
N SER A 502 4.53 5.77 16.39
CA SER A 502 3.50 5.08 15.62
C SER A 502 3.30 3.60 15.98
N ALA A 503 4.22 2.95 16.70
CA ALA A 503 4.08 1.54 17.07
C ALA A 503 2.89 1.28 18.01
N ILE A 504 2.42 2.31 18.73
CA ILE A 504 1.19 2.26 19.54
C ILE A 504 -0.06 2.00 18.67
N TYR A 505 -0.03 2.35 17.38
CA TYR A 505 -1.21 2.24 16.50
C TYR A 505 -1.27 0.93 15.71
N THR A 506 -0.24 0.10 15.77
CA THR A 506 -0.21 -1.22 15.13
C THR A 506 -0.39 -2.38 16.10
N LEU A 507 -0.54 -2.08 17.40
CA LEU A 507 -0.70 -3.07 18.47
C LEU A 507 -2.12 -3.04 19.06
#